data_AF-A0AAE7C069-F1
#
_entry.id   AF-A0AAE7C069-F1
#
_cell.length_a   1.000
_cell.length_b   1.000
_cell.length_c   1.000
_cell.angle_alpha   90.00
_cell.angle_beta   90.00
_cell.angle_gamma   90.00
#
_symmetry.space_group_name_H-M   'P 1'
#
loop_
_entity.id
_entity.type
_entity.pdbx_description
1 polymer ?
#
loop_
_entity_poly.entity_id
_entity_poly.type
_entity_poly.pdbx_seq_one_letter_code
_entity_poly.pdbx_strand_id
1 'polypeptide(L)'
;MSTAYKLRITTCVNPDECVLDYVNMIVKDLENYHSDTSVIIRGKKTVKSFFSESDIPLLIIQKNGIFLYTQIDNKISYQESTMNIKYKQYVKTGVLPPLVAAVSDNADAPLLIADCTMGLGNDLMLMARILHHANFYAYEQNFYIHFAIKWSMDYYCNVINPELSAAYHSIKFVFGSIEQAATQFDVIYVDCLYKNTVDSSNIRSLVTFLTGDKQNEKALLDDVVRRDAKVVLRAEYNSPLISQYPFEMNIRRNTITHYGILKK
;
A
#
# COMPACT_ATOMS: atom_id res chain seq x y z
N MET A 1 -3.61 11.86 -25.54
CA MET A 1 -2.51 12.64 -24.94
C MET A 1 -2.40 12.18 -23.49
N SER A 2 -1.29 11.55 -23.10
CA SER A 2 -1.09 11.14 -21.70
C SER A 2 -0.79 12.39 -20.87
N THR A 3 -1.76 12.82 -20.07
CA THR A 3 -1.61 13.98 -19.19
C THR A 3 -0.65 13.61 -18.07
N ALA A 4 0.41 14.40 -17.87
CA ALA A 4 1.36 14.17 -16.80
C ALA A 4 0.70 14.25 -15.41
N TYR A 5 1.14 13.42 -14.47
CA TYR A 5 0.68 13.47 -13.08
C TYR A 5 1.16 14.76 -12.43
N LYS A 6 0.24 15.61 -11.99
CA LYS A 6 0.60 16.88 -11.35
C LYS A 6 0.82 16.70 -9.86
N LEU A 7 1.94 17.19 -9.33
CA LEU A 7 2.27 17.10 -7.90
C LEU A 7 3.02 18.36 -7.44
N ARG A 8 2.61 18.90 -6.29
CA ARG A 8 3.36 19.94 -5.58
C ARG A 8 4.08 19.32 -4.40
N ILE A 9 5.30 19.76 -4.12
CA ILE A 9 6.11 19.27 -2.99
C ILE A 9 6.50 20.45 -2.11
N THR A 10 6.31 20.32 -0.79
CA THR A 10 6.78 21.29 0.20
C THR A 10 7.31 20.59 1.43
N THR A 11 8.03 21.33 2.27
CA THR A 11 8.50 20.86 3.57
C THR A 11 7.67 21.40 4.74
N CYS A 12 8.05 21.05 5.97
CA CYS A 12 7.72 21.83 7.17
C CYS A 12 8.37 23.23 7.15
N VAL A 13 7.99 24.10 8.08
CA VAL A 13 8.44 25.53 8.09
C VAL A 13 9.95 25.65 8.29
N ASN A 14 10.52 24.80 9.15
CA ASN A 14 11.94 24.76 9.45
C ASN A 14 12.46 23.34 9.18
N PRO A 15 12.73 22.99 7.91
CA PRO A 15 13.27 21.68 7.55
C PRO A 15 14.69 21.52 8.11
N ASP A 16 15.02 20.32 8.57
CA ASP A 16 16.41 19.92 8.81
C ASP A 16 16.98 19.20 7.58
N GLU A 17 18.25 18.82 7.66
CA GLU A 17 18.97 18.13 6.58
C GLU A 17 18.25 16.86 6.12
N CYS A 18 17.78 16.03 7.05
CA CYS A 18 17.00 14.83 6.73
C CYS A 18 15.77 15.15 5.88
N VAL A 19 14.97 16.16 6.25
CA VAL A 19 13.81 16.58 5.45
C VAL A 19 14.23 17.05 4.04
N LEU A 20 15.33 17.77 3.91
CA LEU A 20 15.84 18.25 2.61
C LEU A 20 16.38 17.10 1.74
N ASP A 21 17.07 16.13 2.34
CA ASP A 21 17.55 14.94 1.65
C ASP A 21 16.39 14.14 1.06
N TYR A 22 15.31 13.95 1.84
CA TYR A 22 14.10 13.31 1.33
C TYR A 22 13.47 14.09 0.17
N VAL A 23 13.46 15.43 0.20
CA VAL A 23 12.98 16.21 -0.95
C VAL A 23 13.82 15.88 -2.20
N ASN A 24 15.14 15.85 -2.09
CA ASN A 24 16.02 15.53 -3.22
C ASN A 24 15.81 14.11 -3.74
N MET A 25 15.71 13.13 -2.85
CA MET A 25 15.46 11.73 -3.20
C MET A 25 14.11 11.55 -3.91
N ILE A 26 13.07 12.20 -3.39
CA ILE A 26 11.71 12.18 -3.96
C ILE A 26 11.68 12.83 -5.34
N VAL A 27 12.29 14.00 -5.50
CA VAL A 27 12.36 14.71 -6.79
C VAL A 27 13.09 13.86 -7.83
N LYS A 28 14.20 13.23 -7.45
CA LYS A 28 14.94 12.31 -8.34
C LYS A 28 14.11 11.09 -8.73
N ASP A 29 13.39 10.48 -7.79
CA ASP A 29 12.52 9.34 -8.09
C ASP A 29 11.36 9.72 -9.01
N LEU A 30 10.84 10.95 -8.93
CA LEU A 30 9.78 11.46 -9.81
C LEU A 30 10.18 11.53 -11.29
N GLU A 31 11.48 11.59 -11.60
CA GLU A 31 11.98 11.51 -12.98
C GLU A 31 11.63 10.18 -13.67
N ASN A 32 11.37 9.14 -12.89
CA ASN A 32 10.94 7.83 -13.41
C ASN A 32 9.44 7.79 -13.78
N TYR A 33 8.70 8.88 -13.56
CA TYR A 33 7.27 8.96 -13.81
C TYR A 33 6.98 10.10 -14.79
N HIS A 34 5.94 9.95 -15.61
CA HIS A 34 5.43 11.04 -16.44
C HIS A 34 4.69 12.06 -15.57
N SER A 35 5.44 12.89 -14.84
CA SER A 35 4.93 13.82 -13.83
C SER A 35 5.31 15.28 -14.14
N ASP A 36 4.43 16.20 -13.77
CA ASP A 36 4.63 17.65 -13.78
C ASP A 36 4.70 18.12 -12.32
N THR A 37 5.94 18.20 -11.83
CA THR A 37 6.23 18.41 -10.41
C THR A 37 6.76 19.81 -10.15
N SER A 38 6.29 20.45 -9.08
CA SER A 38 6.84 21.71 -8.58
C SER A 38 7.21 21.62 -7.10
N VAL A 39 8.45 21.99 -6.78
CA VAL A 39 8.89 22.18 -5.39
C VAL A 39 8.57 23.62 -4.99
N ILE A 40 7.74 23.79 -3.96
CA ILE A 40 7.26 25.10 -3.49
C ILE A 40 7.74 25.37 -2.07
N ILE A 41 8.03 26.63 -1.78
CA ILE A 41 8.49 27.06 -0.47
C ILE A 41 7.32 27.02 0.52
N ARG A 42 7.55 26.45 1.72
CA ARG A 42 6.52 26.34 2.76
C ARG A 42 5.96 27.70 3.19
N GLY A 43 6.83 28.69 3.41
CA GLY A 43 6.44 30.09 3.65
C GLY A 43 5.43 30.33 4.78
N LYS A 44 5.44 29.50 5.84
CA LYS A 44 4.42 29.49 6.92
C LYS A 44 2.97 29.32 6.44
N LYS A 45 2.74 28.98 5.16
CA LYS A 45 1.40 28.72 4.62
C LYS A 45 0.81 27.46 5.24
N THR A 46 -0.51 27.44 5.42
CA THR A 46 -1.24 26.24 5.84
C THR A 46 -1.56 25.36 4.63
N VAL A 47 -1.95 24.10 4.86
CA VAL A 47 -2.47 23.23 3.78
C VAL A 47 -3.65 23.91 3.08
N LYS A 48 -4.58 24.48 3.86
CA LYS A 48 -5.72 25.26 3.34
C LYS A 48 -5.29 26.39 2.39
N SER A 49 -4.23 27.13 2.73
CA SER A 49 -3.70 28.20 1.87
C SER A 49 -3.12 27.69 0.56
N PHE A 50 -2.51 26.51 0.53
CA PHE A 50 -2.04 25.93 -0.73
C PHE A 50 -3.18 25.48 -1.63
N PHE A 51 -4.26 24.95 -1.05
CA PHE A 51 -5.44 24.51 -1.79
C PHE A 51 -6.36 25.67 -2.22
N SER A 52 -6.29 26.85 -1.58
CA SER A 52 -6.99 28.03 -2.11
C SER A 52 -6.36 28.59 -3.39
N GLU A 53 -5.10 28.25 -3.68
CA GLU A 53 -4.36 28.72 -4.86
C GLU A 53 -4.39 27.70 -6.01
N SER A 54 -4.59 26.42 -5.72
CA SER A 54 -4.58 25.34 -6.72
C SER A 54 -5.09 24.04 -6.11
N ASP A 55 -5.85 23.27 -6.91
CA ASP A 55 -6.34 21.93 -6.55
C ASP A 55 -5.32 20.79 -6.80
N ILE A 56 -4.10 21.11 -7.25
CA ILE A 56 -3.07 20.10 -7.50
C ILE A 56 -2.66 19.44 -6.17
N PRO A 57 -2.59 18.10 -6.08
CA PRO A 57 -2.16 17.41 -4.86
C PRO A 57 -0.82 17.89 -4.32
N LEU A 58 -0.67 17.85 -3.00
CA LEU A 58 0.47 18.41 -2.27
C LEU A 58 1.12 17.34 -1.39
N LEU A 59 2.36 16.97 -1.68
CA LEU A 59 3.18 16.14 -0.83
C LEU A 59 3.95 17.03 0.17
N ILE A 60 3.82 16.73 1.46
CA ILE A 60 4.47 17.47 2.53
C ILE A 60 5.44 16.54 3.25
N ILE A 61 6.74 16.90 3.22
CA ILE A 61 7.78 16.22 3.98
C ILE A 61 7.94 16.95 5.32
N GLN A 62 7.77 16.22 6.41
CA GLN A 62 7.89 16.72 7.77
C GLN A 62 8.79 15.80 8.59
N LYS A 63 9.28 16.31 9.73
CA LYS A 63 10.15 15.54 10.63
C LYS A 63 9.49 14.27 11.17
N ASN A 64 8.16 14.24 11.23
CA ASN A 64 7.34 13.14 11.73
C ASN A 64 6.70 12.31 10.60
N GLY A 65 7.09 12.50 9.35
CA GLY A 65 6.60 11.68 8.23
C GLY A 65 6.35 12.45 6.95
N ILE A 66 5.91 11.70 5.95
CA ILE A 66 5.56 12.20 4.61
C ILE A 66 4.06 12.03 4.42
N PHE A 67 3.40 13.11 3.99
CA PHE A 67 1.95 13.17 3.89
C PHE A 67 1.54 13.70 2.53
N LEU A 68 0.74 12.94 1.80
CA LEU A 68 0.06 13.43 0.62
C LEU A 68 -1.28 14.02 1.02
N TYR A 69 -1.52 15.24 0.57
CA TYR A 69 -2.84 15.87 0.61
C TYR A 69 -3.39 15.91 -0.80
N THR A 70 -4.58 15.34 -1.01
CA THR A 70 -5.29 15.44 -2.29
C THR A 70 -6.37 16.53 -2.24
N GLN A 71 -6.80 16.87 -1.03
CA GLN A 71 -7.72 17.95 -0.69
C GLN A 71 -7.34 18.49 0.70
N ILE A 72 -7.99 19.56 1.15
CA ILE A 72 -7.69 20.23 2.43
C ILE A 72 -7.75 19.26 3.63
N ASP A 73 -8.74 18.37 3.62
CA ASP A 73 -9.05 17.41 4.68
C ASP A 73 -8.76 15.95 4.29
N ASN A 74 -8.28 15.70 3.06
CA ASN A 74 -7.90 14.37 2.63
C ASN A 74 -6.38 14.15 2.70
N LYS A 75 -5.93 13.41 3.72
CA LYS A 75 -4.52 13.11 3.99
C LYS A 75 -4.23 11.62 3.87
N ILE A 76 -3.21 11.27 3.09
CA ILE A 76 -2.74 9.91 2.87
C ILE A 76 -1.27 9.81 3.31
N SER A 77 -0.99 8.82 4.14
CA SER A 77 0.36 8.47 4.61
C SER A 77 0.32 7.06 5.19
N TYR A 78 1.43 6.33 5.15
CA TYR A 78 1.58 5.11 5.93
C TYR A 78 1.45 5.41 7.43
N GLN A 79 0.69 4.57 8.12
CA GLN A 79 0.55 4.59 9.57
C GLN A 79 0.44 3.14 10.03
N GLU A 80 1.14 2.80 11.11
CA GLU A 80 0.91 1.53 11.78
C GLU A 80 -0.53 1.49 12.29
N SER A 81 -1.30 0.53 11.77
CA SER A 81 -2.69 0.32 12.18
C SER A 81 -2.81 -0.90 13.09
N THR A 82 -3.89 -1.67 12.92
CA THR A 82 -4.10 -2.96 13.59
C THR A 82 -3.02 -3.99 13.25
N MET A 83 -2.19 -3.75 12.24
CA MET A 83 -1.02 -4.57 11.91
C MET A 83 -0.10 -4.79 13.12
N ASN A 84 0.26 -3.75 13.86
CA ASN A 84 1.20 -3.88 14.98
C ASN A 84 0.62 -4.73 16.12
N ILE A 85 -0.71 -4.69 16.32
CA ILE A 85 -1.41 -5.56 17.27
C ILE A 85 -1.29 -7.02 16.85
N LYS A 86 -1.53 -7.33 15.56
CA LYS A 86 -1.39 -8.68 15.01
C LYS A 86 0.05 -9.20 15.11
N TYR A 87 1.03 -8.35 14.83
CA TYR A 87 2.46 -8.69 14.96
C TYR A 87 2.85 -8.99 16.41
N LYS A 88 2.48 -8.12 17.36
CA LYS A 88 2.74 -8.35 18.79
C LYS A 88 2.09 -9.62 19.31
N GLN A 89 0.89 -9.95 18.82
CA GLN A 89 0.23 -11.21 19.15
C GLN A 89 1.03 -12.41 18.63
N TYR A 90 1.48 -12.37 17.37
CA TYR A 90 2.34 -13.40 16.80
C TYR A 90 3.62 -13.60 17.62
N VAL A 91 4.35 -12.53 17.95
CA VAL A 91 5.57 -12.60 18.78
C VAL A 91 5.29 -13.23 20.14
N LYS A 92 4.13 -12.93 20.73
CA LYS A 92 3.74 -13.46 22.06
C LYS A 92 3.32 -14.94 22.02
N THR A 93 2.62 -15.38 20.98
CA THR A 93 1.96 -16.70 20.97
C THR A 93 2.56 -17.70 19.99
N GLY A 94 3.42 -17.25 19.06
CA GLY A 94 3.90 -18.06 17.93
C GLY A 94 2.84 -18.40 16.88
N VAL A 95 1.60 -17.92 17.05
CA VAL A 95 0.49 -18.23 16.13
C VAL A 95 0.47 -17.21 15.01
N LEU A 96 0.63 -17.67 13.77
CA LEU A 96 0.61 -16.82 12.58
C LEU A 96 -0.73 -16.05 12.48
N PRO A 97 -0.68 -14.75 12.13
CA PRO A 97 -1.89 -14.03 11.78
C PRO A 97 -2.61 -14.69 10.60
N PRO A 98 -3.96 -14.63 10.52
CA PRO A 98 -4.73 -15.34 9.50
C PRO A 98 -4.30 -15.06 8.06
N LEU A 99 -3.93 -13.80 7.77
CA LEU A 99 -3.37 -13.43 6.46
C LEU A 99 -2.09 -14.21 6.17
N VAL A 100 -1.14 -14.18 7.11
CA VAL A 100 0.17 -14.81 6.93
C VAL A 100 0.03 -16.33 6.84
N ALA A 101 -0.85 -16.93 7.64
CA ALA A 101 -1.16 -18.36 7.56
C ALA A 101 -1.80 -18.75 6.21
N ALA A 102 -2.58 -17.87 5.57
CA ALA A 102 -3.10 -18.14 4.23
C ALA A 102 -2.00 -18.04 3.15
N VAL A 103 -0.99 -17.20 3.39
CA VAL A 103 0.13 -16.95 2.48
C VAL A 103 1.23 -18.01 2.62
N SER A 104 1.52 -18.51 3.81
CA SER A 104 2.50 -19.57 4.02
C SER A 104 2.24 -20.32 5.32
N ASP A 105 2.40 -21.64 5.26
CA ASP A 105 2.44 -22.51 6.45
C ASP A 105 3.86 -22.58 7.05
N ASN A 106 4.87 -22.04 6.34
CA ASN A 106 6.27 -21.95 6.77
C ASN A 106 6.76 -20.51 6.66
N ALA A 107 6.98 -19.85 7.80
CA ALA A 107 7.44 -18.46 7.84
C ALA A 107 8.87 -18.26 7.32
N ASP A 108 9.67 -19.33 7.31
CA ASP A 108 11.08 -19.29 6.89
C ASP A 108 11.27 -19.63 5.40
N ALA A 109 10.19 -19.95 4.67
CA ALA A 109 10.28 -20.27 3.26
C ALA A 109 10.70 -19.02 2.44
N PRO A 110 11.69 -19.15 1.53
CA PRO A 110 11.99 -18.09 0.59
C PRO A 110 10.88 -18.05 -0.47
N LEU A 111 9.97 -17.08 -0.32
CA LEU A 111 8.83 -16.89 -1.22
C LEU A 111 8.97 -15.58 -1.99
N LEU A 112 8.58 -15.60 -3.27
CA LEU A 112 8.34 -14.41 -4.07
C LEU A 112 6.85 -14.10 -4.08
N ILE A 113 6.47 -13.00 -3.44
CA ILE A 113 5.07 -12.67 -3.15
C ILE A 113 4.69 -11.38 -3.88
N ALA A 114 3.57 -11.38 -4.59
CA ALA A 114 2.98 -10.17 -5.15
C ALA A 114 1.79 -9.70 -4.32
N ASP A 115 1.81 -8.47 -3.82
CA ASP A 115 0.61 -7.75 -3.36
C ASP A 115 0.07 -6.92 -4.51
N CYS A 116 -1.10 -7.30 -5.05
CA CYS A 116 -1.69 -6.67 -6.23
C CYS A 116 -2.52 -5.41 -5.92
N THR A 117 -2.67 -5.10 -4.64
CA THR A 117 -3.58 -4.08 -4.11
C THR A 117 -2.92 -3.40 -2.89
N MET A 118 -1.71 -2.88 -3.08
CA MET A 118 -0.88 -2.38 -1.98
C MET A 118 -1.66 -1.44 -1.04
N GLY A 119 -2.42 -0.49 -1.60
CA GLY A 119 -3.22 0.45 -0.82
C GLY A 119 -2.37 1.15 0.24
N LEU A 120 -2.75 1.05 1.51
CA LEU A 120 -1.99 1.66 2.63
C LEU A 120 -0.80 0.82 3.13
N GLY A 121 -0.45 -0.30 2.50
CA GLY A 121 0.74 -1.10 2.82
C GLY A 121 0.72 -1.83 4.18
N ASN A 122 -0.41 -1.87 4.89
CA ASN A 122 -0.49 -2.47 6.22
C ASN A 122 -0.40 -4.00 6.21
N ASP A 123 -1.11 -4.66 5.30
CA ASP A 123 -1.05 -6.11 5.15
C ASP A 123 0.32 -6.53 4.58
N LEU A 124 0.83 -5.78 3.60
CA LEU A 124 2.18 -5.92 3.07
C LEU A 124 3.25 -5.87 4.17
N MET A 125 3.25 -4.84 5.01
CA MET A 125 4.21 -4.72 6.11
C MET A 125 4.02 -5.82 7.16
N LEU A 126 2.79 -6.28 7.43
CA LEU A 126 2.57 -7.42 8.31
C LEU A 126 3.27 -8.67 7.77
N MET A 127 3.09 -8.96 6.48
CA MET A 127 3.70 -10.11 5.82
C MET A 127 5.23 -9.98 5.83
N ALA A 128 5.77 -8.82 5.43
CA ALA A 128 7.22 -8.59 5.38
C ALA A 128 7.90 -8.65 6.75
N ARG A 129 7.20 -8.26 7.82
CA ARG A 129 7.70 -8.38 9.20
C ARG A 129 7.72 -9.79 9.75
N ILE A 130 6.98 -10.74 9.16
CA ILE A 130 6.87 -12.12 9.67
C ILE A 130 7.60 -13.10 8.75
N LEU A 131 7.52 -12.90 7.43
CA LEU A 131 8.14 -13.74 6.42
C LEU A 131 9.51 -13.14 6.03
N HIS A 132 10.47 -13.23 6.94
CA HIS A 132 11.77 -12.55 6.82
C HIS A 132 12.62 -12.99 5.62
N HIS A 133 12.35 -14.18 5.07
CA HIS A 133 13.04 -14.71 3.90
C HIS A 133 12.27 -14.50 2.59
N ALA A 134 11.07 -13.91 2.65
CA ALA A 134 10.28 -13.60 1.47
C ALA A 134 10.67 -12.24 0.86
N ASN A 135 10.51 -12.14 -0.45
CA ASN A 135 10.61 -10.89 -1.21
C ASN A 135 9.23 -10.51 -1.75
N PHE A 136 8.94 -9.22 -1.74
CA PHE A 136 7.61 -8.71 -2.05
C PHE A 136 7.64 -7.78 -3.25
N TYR A 137 6.60 -7.88 -4.08
CA TYR A 137 6.31 -6.95 -5.16
C TYR A 137 4.97 -6.29 -4.85
N ALA A 138 4.99 -4.98 -4.57
CA ALA A 138 3.81 -4.22 -4.18
C ALA A 138 3.32 -3.41 -5.38
N TYR A 139 2.24 -3.87 -6.01
CA TYR A 139 1.62 -3.21 -7.16
C TYR A 139 0.56 -2.21 -6.71
N GLU A 140 0.59 -1.02 -7.32
CA GLU A 140 -0.43 0.00 -7.18
C GLU A 140 -0.55 0.78 -8.49
N GLN A 141 -1.79 0.90 -9.00
CA GLN A 141 -2.08 1.55 -10.28
C GLN A 141 -2.33 3.04 -10.13
N ASN A 142 -2.70 3.49 -8.94
CA ASN A 142 -2.90 4.90 -8.68
C ASN A 142 -1.56 5.56 -8.29
N PHE A 143 -1.07 6.47 -9.15
CA PHE A 143 0.23 7.12 -8.98
C PHE A 143 0.39 7.76 -7.60
N TYR A 144 -0.64 8.47 -7.14
CA TYR A 144 -0.58 9.21 -5.90
C TYR A 144 -0.51 8.29 -4.68
N ILE A 145 -1.24 7.18 -4.68
CA ILE A 145 -1.19 6.18 -3.61
C ILE A 145 0.15 5.46 -3.63
N HIS A 146 0.56 4.95 -4.80
CA HIS A 146 1.85 4.29 -5.00
C HIS A 146 2.98 5.14 -4.43
N PHE A 147 3.03 6.39 -4.89
CA PHE A 147 4.14 7.29 -4.58
C PHE A 147 4.11 7.76 -3.12
N ALA A 148 2.94 8.13 -2.60
CA ALA A 148 2.81 8.58 -1.21
C ALA A 148 3.11 7.45 -0.21
N ILE A 149 2.63 6.24 -0.48
CA ILE A 149 2.82 5.11 0.44
C ILE A 149 4.24 4.59 0.38
N LYS A 150 4.85 4.45 -0.81
CA LYS A 150 6.29 4.14 -0.94
C LYS A 150 7.13 5.07 -0.06
N TRP A 151 7.01 6.38 -0.24
CA TRP A 151 7.86 7.35 0.46
C TRP A 151 7.51 7.52 1.94
N SER A 152 6.24 7.47 2.31
CA SER A 152 5.86 7.51 3.72
C SER A 152 6.27 6.24 4.48
N MET A 153 6.25 5.06 3.84
CA MET A 153 6.80 3.83 4.39
C MET A 153 8.32 3.91 4.51
N ASP A 154 9.03 4.42 3.50
CA ASP A 154 10.47 4.63 3.52
C ASP A 154 10.89 5.47 4.73
N TYR A 155 10.33 6.67 4.84
CA TYR A 155 10.61 7.59 5.94
C TYR A 155 10.25 6.96 7.29
N TYR A 156 9.10 6.29 7.37
CA TYR A 156 8.70 5.64 8.60
C TYR A 156 9.69 4.53 9.01
N CYS A 157 10.06 3.64 8.09
CA CYS A 157 10.86 2.45 8.39
C CYS A 157 12.37 2.74 8.49
N ASN A 158 12.85 3.85 7.95
CA ASN A 158 14.27 4.20 7.96
C ASN A 158 14.59 5.35 8.93
N VAL A 159 13.63 6.23 9.26
CA VAL A 159 13.84 7.39 10.16
C VAL A 159 13.09 7.25 11.47
N ILE A 160 11.79 6.93 11.42
CA ILE A 160 10.93 6.95 12.62
C ILE A 160 11.05 5.65 13.42
N ASN A 161 11.04 4.51 12.73
CA ASN A 161 11.15 3.18 13.30
C ASN A 161 12.11 2.27 12.51
N PRO A 162 13.44 2.47 12.67
CA PRO A 162 14.47 1.71 11.95
C PRO A 162 14.41 0.18 12.14
N GLU A 163 13.72 -0.32 13.16
CA GLU A 163 13.56 -1.77 13.38
C GLU A 163 12.81 -2.46 12.22
N LEU A 164 12.04 -1.70 11.44
CA LEU A 164 11.29 -2.18 10.28
C LEU A 164 12.07 -2.10 8.97
N SER A 165 13.27 -1.53 8.98
CA SER A 165 14.04 -1.26 7.77
C SER A 165 14.30 -2.53 6.96
N ALA A 166 14.62 -3.66 7.60
CA ALA A 166 14.82 -4.94 6.90
C ALA A 166 13.54 -5.42 6.18
N ALA A 167 12.38 -5.29 6.82
CA ALA A 167 11.09 -5.66 6.23
C ALA A 167 10.71 -4.70 5.08
N TYR A 168 11.03 -3.41 5.20
CA TYR A 168 10.82 -2.46 4.11
C TYR A 168 11.70 -2.79 2.89
N HIS A 169 12.98 -3.11 3.11
CA HIS A 169 13.93 -3.39 2.03
C HIS A 169 13.67 -4.71 1.28
N SER A 170 12.86 -5.62 1.82
CA SER A 170 12.39 -6.80 1.07
C SER A 170 11.23 -6.49 0.10
N ILE A 171 10.73 -5.25 0.09
CA ILE A 171 9.60 -4.81 -0.74
C ILE A 171 10.11 -4.02 -1.94
N LYS A 172 9.74 -4.50 -3.13
CA LYS A 172 9.85 -3.76 -4.38
C LYS A 172 8.50 -3.13 -4.73
N PHE A 173 8.43 -1.80 -4.66
CA PHE A 173 7.27 -1.03 -5.07
C PHE A 173 7.19 -0.93 -6.59
N VAL A 174 6.02 -1.24 -7.17
CA VAL A 174 5.79 -1.25 -8.61
C VAL A 174 4.56 -0.40 -8.95
N PHE A 175 4.78 0.68 -9.67
CA PHE A 175 3.69 1.48 -10.21
C PHE A 175 3.11 0.78 -11.44
N GLY A 176 1.88 0.29 -11.34
CA GLY A 176 1.21 -0.45 -12.41
C GLY A 176 0.41 -1.65 -11.92
N SER A 177 0.11 -2.56 -12.85
CA SER A 177 -0.65 -3.79 -12.60
C SER A 177 0.22 -5.03 -12.79
N ILE A 178 -0.06 -6.08 -12.03
CA ILE A 178 0.57 -7.39 -12.18
C ILE A 178 0.36 -7.99 -13.57
N GLU A 179 -0.69 -7.58 -14.29
CA GLU A 179 -0.97 -8.03 -15.68
C GLU A 179 0.23 -7.84 -16.62
N GLN A 180 1.05 -6.82 -16.37
CA GLN A 180 2.24 -6.50 -17.16
C GLN A 180 3.50 -7.22 -16.68
N ALA A 181 3.42 -7.97 -15.59
CA ALA A 181 4.57 -8.64 -14.98
C ALA A 181 4.88 -9.97 -15.67
N ALA A 182 6.12 -10.09 -16.14
CA ALA A 182 6.71 -11.35 -16.62
C ALA A 182 7.23 -12.24 -15.47
N THR A 183 7.33 -11.70 -14.26
CA THR A 183 7.80 -12.42 -13.07
C THR A 183 6.82 -13.52 -12.68
N GLN A 184 7.34 -14.72 -12.44
CA GLN A 184 6.60 -15.82 -11.82
C GLN A 184 6.65 -15.67 -10.30
N PHE A 185 5.51 -15.74 -9.64
CA PHE A 185 5.38 -15.58 -8.19
C PHE A 185 4.99 -16.91 -7.54
N ASP A 186 5.44 -17.15 -6.32
CA ASP A 186 4.97 -18.30 -5.52
C ASP A 186 3.58 -18.03 -4.96
N VAL A 187 3.34 -16.77 -4.54
CA VAL A 187 2.08 -16.33 -3.94
C VAL A 187 1.65 -14.98 -4.50
N ILE A 188 0.36 -14.86 -4.79
CA ILE A 188 -0.30 -13.62 -5.19
C ILE A 188 -1.38 -13.28 -4.17
N TYR A 189 -1.28 -12.11 -3.56
CA TYR A 189 -2.25 -11.56 -2.62
C TYR A 189 -3.11 -10.47 -3.28
N VAL A 190 -4.41 -10.50 -3.02
CA VAL A 190 -5.38 -9.53 -3.53
C VAL A 190 -6.36 -9.14 -2.41
N ASP A 191 -6.55 -7.84 -2.20
CA ASP A 191 -7.55 -7.22 -1.31
C ASP A 191 -8.39 -6.22 -2.11
N CYS A 192 -9.46 -6.71 -2.74
CA CYS A 192 -10.38 -5.87 -3.48
C CYS A 192 -11.19 -4.99 -2.51
N LEU A 193 -11.12 -3.66 -2.69
CA LEU A 193 -11.82 -2.69 -1.85
C LEU A 193 -13.35 -2.80 -2.02
N TYR A 194 -14.01 -3.51 -1.12
CA TYR A 194 -15.47 -3.71 -1.19
C TYR A 194 -16.26 -2.44 -0.78
N LYS A 195 -17.41 -2.22 -1.43
CA LYS A 195 -18.27 -1.02 -1.28
C LYS A 195 -18.72 -0.71 0.15
N ASN A 196 -18.83 -1.71 1.02
CA ASN A 196 -19.35 -1.54 2.39
C ASN A 196 -18.26 -1.26 3.43
N THR A 197 -16.98 -1.30 3.06
CA THR A 197 -15.84 -1.08 3.98
C THR A 197 -15.64 0.41 4.33
N VAL A 198 -16.40 1.31 3.69
CA VAL A 198 -16.14 2.76 3.62
C VAL A 198 -16.61 3.53 4.87
N ASP A 199 -17.70 3.09 5.51
CA ASP A 199 -18.40 3.90 6.51
C ASP A 199 -17.77 3.90 7.92
N SER A 200 -16.69 3.13 8.16
CA SER A 200 -16.14 2.96 9.53
C SER A 200 -14.62 2.85 9.66
N SER A 201 -13.84 3.08 8.59
CA SER A 201 -12.46 2.57 8.52
C SER A 201 -11.36 3.64 8.38
N ASN A 202 -10.14 3.26 8.83
CA ASN A 202 -8.88 4.00 8.68
C ASN A 202 -8.45 4.21 7.22
N ILE A 203 -9.22 3.72 6.24
CA ILE A 203 -8.99 3.86 4.80
C ILE A 203 -9.88 4.94 4.16
N ARG A 204 -10.66 5.70 4.95
CA ARG A 204 -11.58 6.72 4.40
C ARG A 204 -10.87 7.69 3.45
N SER A 205 -9.64 8.11 3.76
CA SER A 205 -8.88 9.01 2.90
C SER A 205 -8.51 8.38 1.55
N LEU A 206 -8.16 7.08 1.58
CA LEU A 206 -7.90 6.27 0.39
C LEU A 206 -9.17 6.12 -0.45
N VAL A 207 -10.29 5.76 0.17
CA VAL A 207 -11.56 5.55 -0.53
C VAL A 207 -12.07 6.84 -1.16
N THR A 208 -12.07 7.96 -0.43
CA THR A 208 -12.46 9.27 -0.98
C THR A 208 -11.69 9.56 -2.27
N PHE A 209 -10.40 9.22 -2.31
CA PHE A 209 -9.56 9.45 -3.47
C PHE A 209 -9.81 8.45 -4.62
N LEU A 210 -10.02 7.17 -4.29
CA LEU A 210 -10.23 6.09 -5.27
C LEU A 210 -11.63 6.03 -5.87
N THR A 211 -12.61 6.76 -5.35
CA THR A 211 -14.00 6.73 -5.89
C THR A 211 -14.09 7.08 -7.38
N GLY A 212 -13.10 7.78 -7.94
CA GLY A 212 -12.99 8.09 -9.37
C GLY A 212 -12.17 7.10 -10.21
N ASP A 213 -11.44 6.16 -9.58
CA ASP A 213 -10.38 5.37 -10.20
C ASP A 213 -10.53 3.89 -9.79
N LYS A 214 -11.64 3.28 -10.22
CA LYS A 214 -11.95 1.88 -9.86
C LYS A 214 -11.05 0.95 -10.65
N GLN A 215 -10.12 0.29 -9.96
CA GLN A 215 -9.48 -0.90 -10.47
C GLN A 215 -10.58 -1.88 -10.93
N ASN A 216 -10.44 -2.43 -12.13
CA ASN A 216 -11.34 -3.47 -12.61
C ASN A 216 -11.00 -4.77 -11.87
N GLU A 217 -11.57 -4.93 -10.67
CA GLU A 217 -11.35 -6.07 -9.78
C GLU A 217 -11.55 -7.40 -10.51
N LYS A 218 -12.54 -7.45 -11.42
CA LYS A 218 -12.79 -8.64 -12.23
C LYS A 218 -11.61 -8.94 -13.17
N ALA A 219 -11.11 -7.94 -13.90
CA ALA A 219 -9.98 -8.12 -14.81
C ALA A 219 -8.72 -8.57 -14.06
N LEU A 220 -8.44 -7.97 -12.90
CA LEU A 220 -7.34 -8.40 -12.03
C LEU A 220 -7.51 -9.88 -11.62
N LEU A 221 -8.69 -10.26 -11.13
CA LEU A 221 -8.96 -11.64 -10.69
C LEU A 221 -8.89 -12.64 -11.84
N ASP A 222 -9.44 -12.30 -13.01
CA ASP A 222 -9.33 -13.11 -14.23
C ASP A 222 -7.86 -13.34 -14.63
N ASP A 223 -6.96 -12.37 -14.41
CA ASP A 223 -5.52 -12.53 -14.65
C ASP A 223 -4.86 -13.42 -13.59
N VAL A 224 -4.98 -13.08 -12.30
CA VAL A 224 -4.23 -13.76 -11.24
C VAL A 224 -4.65 -15.22 -11.06
N VAL A 225 -5.92 -15.55 -11.26
CA VAL A 225 -6.42 -16.94 -11.17
C VAL A 225 -5.83 -17.83 -12.28
N ARG A 226 -5.39 -17.26 -13.41
CA ARG A 226 -4.74 -18.01 -14.50
C ARG A 226 -3.24 -18.22 -14.28
N ARG A 227 -2.57 -17.39 -13.47
CA ARG A 227 -1.12 -17.49 -13.21
C ARG A 227 -0.76 -18.73 -12.40
N ASP A 228 0.36 -19.36 -12.69
CA ASP A 228 0.86 -20.54 -11.96
C ASP A 228 1.46 -20.15 -10.60
N ALA A 229 0.59 -19.75 -9.67
CA ALA A 229 0.90 -19.29 -8.33
C ALA A 229 -0.25 -19.62 -7.38
N LYS A 230 0.04 -19.74 -6.09
CA LYS A 230 -1.01 -19.73 -5.06
C LYS A 230 -1.64 -18.35 -5.00
N VAL A 231 -2.96 -18.26 -5.01
CA VAL A 231 -3.67 -16.97 -4.89
C VAL A 231 -4.40 -16.89 -3.56
N VAL A 232 -4.17 -15.81 -2.82
CA VAL A 232 -4.84 -15.49 -1.56
C VAL A 232 -5.71 -14.25 -1.78
N LEU A 233 -7.02 -14.44 -1.75
CA LEU A 233 -8.00 -13.36 -1.89
C LEU A 233 -8.55 -12.98 -0.51
N ARG A 234 -8.34 -11.74 -0.09
CA ARG A 234 -9.05 -11.15 1.05
C ARG A 234 -10.44 -10.69 0.59
N ALA A 235 -11.48 -11.17 1.27
CA ALA A 235 -12.86 -10.83 0.95
C ALA A 235 -13.76 -10.88 2.19
N GLU A 236 -14.90 -10.19 2.14
CA GLU A 236 -15.99 -10.39 3.09
C GLU A 236 -16.70 -11.73 2.80
N TYR A 237 -17.25 -12.38 3.83
CA TYR A 237 -17.95 -13.65 3.72
C TYR A 237 -18.98 -13.73 2.58
N ASN A 238 -19.74 -12.64 2.36
CA ASN A 238 -20.79 -12.56 1.35
C ASN A 238 -20.33 -11.93 0.02
N SER A 239 -19.02 -11.78 -0.19
CA SER A 239 -18.50 -11.19 -1.42
C SER A 239 -18.86 -12.07 -2.64
N PRO A 240 -19.47 -11.50 -3.71
CA PRO A 240 -19.74 -12.24 -4.94
C PRO A 240 -18.47 -12.79 -5.60
N LEU A 241 -17.30 -12.21 -5.30
CA LEU A 241 -16.01 -12.69 -5.80
C LEU A 241 -15.69 -14.10 -5.29
N ILE A 242 -16.29 -14.53 -4.20
CA ILE A 242 -16.07 -15.87 -3.63
C ILE A 242 -16.78 -16.94 -4.48
N SER A 243 -18.03 -16.69 -4.90
CA SER A 243 -18.80 -17.67 -5.66
C SER A 243 -18.44 -17.72 -7.14
N GLN A 244 -17.78 -16.67 -7.65
CA GLN A 244 -17.42 -16.54 -9.07
C GLN A 244 -16.08 -17.20 -9.44
N TYR A 245 -15.21 -17.45 -8.45
CA TYR A 245 -13.86 -17.97 -8.66
C TYR A 245 -13.61 -19.22 -7.79
N PRO A 246 -12.67 -20.12 -8.17
CA PRO A 246 -12.49 -21.42 -7.52
C PRO A 246 -11.71 -21.35 -6.19
N PHE A 247 -11.97 -20.35 -5.35
CA PHE A 247 -11.31 -20.20 -4.05
C PHE A 247 -11.93 -21.12 -2.99
N GLU A 248 -11.09 -21.84 -2.24
CA GLU A 248 -11.50 -22.47 -0.99
C GLU A 248 -11.46 -21.44 0.15
N MET A 249 -12.62 -21.15 0.74
CA MET A 249 -12.72 -20.14 1.79
C MET A 249 -12.33 -20.69 3.16
N ASN A 250 -11.40 -20.00 3.81
CA ASN A 250 -11.14 -20.17 5.23
C ASN A 250 -12.15 -19.32 6.03
N ILE A 251 -13.38 -19.85 6.21
CA ILE A 251 -14.45 -19.18 6.94
C ILE A 251 -14.18 -19.24 8.45
N ARG A 252 -14.17 -18.07 9.09
CA ARG A 252 -13.96 -17.93 10.53
C ARG A 252 -15.23 -17.32 11.13
N ARG A 253 -15.80 -18.01 12.12
CA ARG A 253 -17.15 -17.72 12.66
C ARG A 253 -17.33 -16.33 13.29
N ASN A 254 -16.25 -15.64 13.66
CA ASN A 254 -16.29 -14.39 14.42
C ASN A 254 -15.49 -13.25 13.76
N THR A 255 -15.27 -13.28 12.44
CA THR A 255 -14.57 -12.20 11.72
C THR A 255 -15.34 -11.76 10.50
N ILE A 256 -15.26 -10.46 10.17
CA ILE A 256 -15.86 -9.88 8.96
C ILE A 256 -14.98 -10.20 7.74
N THR A 257 -13.66 -10.19 7.94
CA THR A 257 -12.68 -10.53 6.89
C THR A 257 -12.39 -12.02 6.88
N HIS A 258 -12.37 -12.59 5.67
CA HIS A 258 -11.99 -13.96 5.37
C HIS A 258 -10.95 -13.99 4.24
N TYR A 259 -10.32 -15.16 4.07
CA TYR A 259 -9.34 -15.39 3.01
C TYR A 259 -9.77 -16.60 2.18
N GLY A 260 -9.91 -16.40 0.88
CA GLY A 260 -10.04 -17.45 -0.11
C GLY A 260 -8.66 -17.89 -0.60
N ILE A 261 -8.44 -19.19 -0.71
CA ILE A 261 -7.16 -19.76 -1.14
C ILE A 261 -7.39 -20.57 -2.41
N LEU A 262 -6.64 -20.25 -3.46
CA LEU A 262 -6.53 -21.06 -4.66
C LEU A 262 -5.12 -21.64 -4.69
N LYS A 263 -5.03 -22.96 -4.53
CA LYS A 263 -3.77 -23.71 -4.65
C LYS A 263 -3.56 -24.15 -6.10
N LYS A 264 -2.32 -24.17 -6.55
CA LYS A 264 -1.89 -24.73 -7.83
C LYS A 264 -0.79 -25.74 -7.59
#